data_AF-A0A419DCF5-F1
#
_entry.id   AF-A0A419DCF5-F1
#
_cell.length_a   1.000
_cell.length_b   1.000
_cell.length_c   1.000
_cell.angle_alpha   90.00
_cell.angle_beta   90.00
_cell.angle_gamma   90.00
#
_symmetry.space_group_name_H-M   'P 1'
#
loop_
_entity.id
_entity.type
_entity.pdbx_description
1 polymer ?
#
loop_
_entity_poly.entity_id
_entity_poly.type
_entity_poly.pdbx_seq_one_letter_code
_entity_poly.pdbx_strand_id
1 'polypeptide(L)'
;MRKHIRKSNKYIKKDIDNNINNIIPDSNIDMNIKDIDIKNKEDNNKDSKDIKKKDNKDINTSVINIPVLDISINKYMSIGTPLKNPFHERFCQLYSRNLNATTSYLQSIKDVTPDNVITYDTARTNGSRLLTYADIRTRLSEITDHTAQNLDISRTDILEGIQNEVNLDPADVFNWTGEALELKSLKNIPLQVRQTIKSIKENKDGKIEVTFYDRQRAREQLMKYLGMLTDKVDINVTHELGNALAAAHARVVKRSNREIDAPGAIEADFTEID
;
A
#
# COMPACT_ATOMS: atom_id res chain seq x y z
N MET A 1 44.93 -4.29 15.92
CA MET A 1 43.57 -3.67 16.01
C MET A 1 42.50 -4.47 16.76
N ARG A 2 42.62 -5.79 17.01
CA ARG A 2 41.59 -6.57 17.76
C ARG A 2 41.75 -6.61 19.30
N LYS A 3 42.82 -6.05 19.86
CA LYS A 3 43.05 -6.02 21.33
C LYS A 3 42.49 -4.77 22.03
N HIS A 4 42.08 -3.72 21.30
CA HIS A 4 41.55 -2.48 21.90
C HIS A 4 40.03 -2.45 22.11
N ILE A 5 39.26 -3.36 21.51
CA ILE A 5 37.78 -3.35 21.62
C ILE A 5 37.28 -4.09 22.88
N ARG A 6 38.09 -4.95 23.50
CA ARG A 6 37.67 -5.75 24.68
C ARG A 6 37.74 -5.01 26.02
N LYS A 7 38.46 -3.89 26.12
CA LYS A 7 38.58 -3.16 27.40
C LYS A 7 37.41 -2.20 27.65
N SER A 8 36.74 -1.70 26.61
CA SER A 8 35.63 -0.74 26.72
C SER A 8 34.32 -1.37 27.24
N ASN A 9 34.04 -2.64 26.92
CA ASN A 9 32.81 -3.32 27.37
C ASN A 9 32.81 -3.74 28.85
N LYS A 10 33.96 -3.67 29.56
CA LYS A 10 34.02 -4.00 30.99
C LYS A 10 33.60 -2.82 31.88
N TYR A 11 33.68 -1.59 31.38
CA TYR A 11 33.32 -0.39 32.16
C TYR A 11 31.83 -0.07 32.11
N ILE A 12 31.12 -0.41 31.02
CA ILE A 12 29.68 -0.12 30.88
C ILE A 12 28.81 -1.03 31.76
N LYS A 13 29.27 -2.26 32.06
CA LYS A 13 28.48 -3.22 32.85
C LYS A 13 28.44 -2.90 34.35
N LYS A 14 29.40 -2.13 34.87
CA LYS A 14 29.50 -1.84 36.31
C LYS A 14 28.58 -0.69 36.76
N ASP A 15 28.16 0.16 35.83
CA ASP A 15 27.33 1.34 36.13
C ASP A 15 25.82 1.03 36.10
N ILE A 16 25.41 -0.08 35.48
CA ILE A 16 24.00 -0.50 35.40
C ILE A 16 23.55 -1.21 36.69
N ASP A 17 24.44 -1.99 37.32
CA ASP A 17 24.09 -2.78 38.51
C ASP A 17 23.91 -1.92 39.77
N ASN A 18 24.39 -0.68 39.79
CA ASN A 18 24.30 0.21 40.96
C ASN A 18 23.02 1.06 41.02
N ASN A 19 22.16 1.04 40.00
CA ASN A 19 21.00 1.95 39.91
C ASN A 19 19.63 1.27 40.06
N ILE A 20 19.58 -0.02 40.36
CA ILE A 20 18.31 -0.78 40.51
C ILE A 20 17.86 -0.89 41.97
N ASN A 21 18.74 -0.66 42.95
CA ASN A 21 18.44 -0.90 44.37
C ASN A 21 17.73 0.25 45.11
N ASN A 22 17.22 1.29 44.42
CA ASN A 22 16.70 2.50 45.10
C ASN A 22 15.27 2.94 44.73
N ILE A 23 14.45 2.10 44.09
CA ILE A 23 13.11 2.54 43.65
C ILE A 23 12.03 1.47 43.86
N ILE A 24 11.88 0.89 45.06
CA ILE A 24 10.58 0.36 45.53
C ILE A 24 10.53 0.46 47.07
N PRO A 25 9.65 1.29 47.69
CA PRO A 25 9.30 1.11 49.08
C PRO A 25 8.21 0.05 49.22
N ASP A 26 8.40 -0.86 50.18
CA ASP A 26 7.45 -1.90 50.57
C ASP A 26 6.06 -1.35 50.89
N SER A 27 5.02 -1.95 50.31
CA SER A 27 3.68 -1.90 50.87
C SER A 27 2.98 -3.26 50.74
N ASN A 28 2.99 -3.99 51.85
CA ASN A 28 2.14 -5.12 52.18
C ASN A 28 0.67 -4.86 51.82
N ILE A 29 0.06 -5.71 51.01
CA ILE A 29 -1.39 -5.97 51.07
C ILE A 29 -1.61 -7.47 50.90
N ASP A 30 -1.91 -8.09 52.03
CA ASP A 30 -2.33 -9.47 52.21
C ASP A 30 -3.86 -9.52 51.98
N MET A 31 -4.34 -10.22 50.95
CA MET A 31 -5.79 -10.49 50.80
C MET A 31 -6.06 -11.93 50.37
N ASN A 32 -6.33 -12.70 51.40
CA ASN A 32 -6.98 -14.00 51.50
C ASN A 32 -8.35 -14.02 50.77
N ILE A 33 -8.52 -14.87 49.76
CA ILE A 33 -9.85 -15.31 49.30
C ILE A 33 -9.86 -16.84 49.25
N LYS A 34 -10.64 -17.38 50.19
CA LYS A 34 -11.04 -18.78 50.31
C LYS A 34 -12.15 -19.12 49.31
N ASP A 35 -12.12 -20.38 48.89
CA ASP A 35 -13.24 -21.24 48.50
C ASP A 35 -14.19 -20.75 47.39
N ILE A 36 -14.16 -21.42 46.22
CA ILE A 36 -15.35 -21.99 45.56
C ILE A 36 -14.88 -23.19 44.72
N ASP A 37 -15.28 -24.37 45.20
CA ASP A 37 -15.31 -25.66 44.51
C ASP A 37 -16.62 -25.73 43.70
N ILE A 38 -16.63 -26.25 42.46
CA ILE A 38 -17.73 -27.05 41.89
C ILE A 38 -17.19 -27.91 40.74
N LYS A 39 -17.36 -29.22 40.92
CA LYS A 39 -17.06 -30.33 40.01
C LYS A 39 -18.21 -30.62 39.04
N ASN A 40 -17.88 -31.45 38.04
CA ASN A 40 -18.71 -32.38 37.23
C ASN A 40 -19.12 -31.87 35.84
N LYS A 41 -19.07 -32.65 34.76
CA LYS A 41 -18.90 -34.11 34.60
C LYS A 41 -18.56 -34.41 33.13
N GLU A 42 -17.68 -35.38 32.92
CA GLU A 42 -17.53 -36.12 31.67
C GLU A 42 -18.78 -36.98 31.42
N ASP A 43 -19.13 -37.20 30.15
CA ASP A 43 -19.68 -38.49 29.72
C ASP A 43 -19.30 -38.75 28.24
N ASN A 44 -18.69 -39.91 28.06
CA ASN A 44 -18.26 -40.55 26.82
C ASN A 44 -19.50 -41.17 26.11
N ASN A 45 -19.50 -41.31 24.77
CA ASN A 45 -19.20 -42.62 24.14
C ASN A 45 -19.27 -42.62 22.61
N LYS A 46 -18.51 -43.58 22.10
CA LYS A 46 -18.32 -44.12 20.75
C LYS A 46 -19.61 -44.65 20.12
N ASP A 47 -19.69 -44.55 18.78
CA ASP A 47 -19.80 -45.69 17.83
C ASP A 47 -20.51 -45.26 16.54
N SER A 48 -19.84 -45.42 15.38
CA SER A 48 -20.49 -45.89 14.14
C SER A 48 -19.45 -46.15 13.04
N LYS A 49 -19.28 -47.44 12.75
CA LYS A 49 -18.73 -47.95 11.50
C LYS A 49 -19.86 -48.03 10.46
N ASP A 50 -19.49 -47.80 9.20
CA ASP A 50 -20.11 -48.31 7.97
C ASP A 50 -21.59 -48.05 7.68
N ILE A 51 -21.90 -46.98 6.94
CA ILE A 51 -23.01 -46.99 5.96
C ILE A 51 -22.55 -46.37 4.63
N LYS A 52 -22.70 -47.17 3.57
CA LYS A 52 -22.36 -46.91 2.18
C LYS A 52 -23.33 -45.90 1.54
N LYS A 53 -22.79 -45.15 0.57
CA LYS A 53 -23.44 -44.49 -0.59
C LYS A 53 -24.98 -44.47 -0.57
N LYS A 54 -25.55 -43.28 -0.36
CA LYS A 54 -26.89 -42.94 -0.84
C LYS A 54 -26.89 -41.49 -1.33
N ASP A 55 -27.04 -41.37 -2.64
CA ASP A 55 -27.73 -40.33 -3.40
C ASP A 55 -27.77 -38.91 -2.80
N ASN A 56 -26.97 -38.04 -3.42
CA ASN A 56 -27.10 -36.59 -3.34
C ASN A 56 -28.50 -36.16 -3.76
N LYS A 57 -29.37 -35.90 -2.79
CA LYS A 57 -30.56 -35.09 -2.97
C LYS A 57 -30.83 -34.29 -1.70
N ASP A 58 -30.90 -32.98 -1.88
CA ASP A 58 -31.46 -32.01 -0.94
C ASP A 58 -30.60 -31.63 0.28
N ILE A 59 -29.40 -31.10 0.03
CA ILE A 59 -28.83 -30.10 0.97
C ILE A 59 -29.47 -28.76 0.63
N ASN A 60 -30.57 -28.47 1.34
CA ASN A 60 -31.15 -27.13 1.38
C ASN A 60 -30.17 -26.21 2.11
N THR A 61 -29.16 -25.74 1.38
CA THR A 61 -28.35 -24.60 1.80
C THR A 61 -29.28 -23.41 1.68
N SER A 62 -29.85 -22.98 2.80
CA SER A 62 -30.31 -21.61 2.96
C SER A 62 -29.11 -20.73 2.65
N VAL A 63 -29.00 -20.34 1.37
CA VAL A 63 -28.10 -19.31 0.91
C VAL A 63 -28.47 -18.11 1.76
N ILE A 64 -27.62 -17.83 2.75
CA ILE A 64 -27.57 -16.53 3.39
C ILE A 64 -27.39 -15.60 2.21
N ASN A 65 -28.46 -14.88 1.89
CA ASN A 65 -28.47 -13.87 0.85
C ASN A 65 -27.60 -12.73 1.37
N ILE A 66 -26.27 -12.93 1.35
CA ILE A 66 -25.32 -11.84 1.45
C ILE A 66 -25.64 -11.03 0.21
N PRO A 67 -26.09 -9.76 0.35
CA PRO A 67 -26.29 -8.93 -0.81
C PRO A 67 -24.96 -8.90 -1.55
N VAL A 68 -24.90 -9.57 -2.70
CA VAL A 68 -23.94 -9.22 -3.72
C VAL A 68 -24.25 -7.76 -3.94
N LEU A 69 -23.35 -6.88 -3.50
CA LEU A 69 -23.42 -5.47 -3.83
C LEU A 69 -23.45 -5.47 -5.36
N ASP A 70 -24.64 -5.33 -5.91
CA ASP A 70 -24.86 -5.08 -7.32
C ASP A 70 -24.37 -3.66 -7.53
N ILE A 71 -23.04 -3.55 -7.67
CA ILE A 71 -22.37 -2.34 -8.10
C ILE A 71 -22.72 -2.23 -9.57
N SER A 72 -23.95 -1.78 -9.80
CA SER A 72 -24.51 -1.58 -11.11
C SER A 72 -23.51 -0.73 -11.89
N ILE A 73 -23.08 -1.21 -13.05
CA ILE A 73 -22.10 -0.58 -13.96
C ILE A 73 -22.42 0.91 -14.21
N ASN A 74 -23.67 1.31 -14.02
CA ASN A 74 -24.18 2.66 -14.19
C ASN A 74 -23.93 3.62 -13.01
N LYS A 75 -23.59 3.16 -11.80
CA LYS A 75 -23.38 4.07 -10.65
C LYS A 75 -22.12 4.93 -10.77
N TYR A 76 -21.17 4.53 -11.62
CA TYR A 76 -19.93 5.28 -11.87
C TYR A 76 -19.96 6.15 -13.13
N MET A 77 -21.10 6.25 -13.83
CA MET A 77 -21.21 7.11 -15.02
C MET A 77 -21.35 8.62 -14.71
N SER A 78 -21.43 9.02 -13.45
CA SER A 78 -21.65 10.43 -13.06
C SER A 78 -20.60 10.96 -12.09
N ILE A 79 -19.32 10.69 -12.35
CA ILE A 79 -18.21 11.35 -11.63
C ILE A 79 -17.76 12.54 -12.48
N GLY A 80 -18.03 13.78 -12.06
CA GLY A 80 -17.61 14.98 -12.78
C GLY A 80 -18.06 15.04 -14.25
N THR A 81 -17.50 15.98 -15.01
CA THR A 81 -17.72 16.02 -16.46
C THR A 81 -16.79 15.01 -17.15
N PRO A 82 -17.31 14.02 -17.90
CA PRO A 82 -16.47 13.05 -18.58
C PRO A 82 -15.59 13.72 -19.64
N LEU A 83 -14.45 13.10 -19.96
CA LEU A 83 -13.61 13.57 -21.06
C LEU A 83 -14.37 13.50 -22.39
N LYS A 84 -14.16 14.50 -23.25
CA LYS A 84 -14.80 14.57 -24.59
C LYS A 84 -14.48 13.36 -25.47
N ASN A 85 -13.29 12.79 -25.31
CA ASN A 85 -12.89 11.59 -26.03
C ASN A 85 -13.40 10.35 -25.26
N PRO A 86 -14.36 9.59 -25.82
CA PRO A 86 -14.96 8.44 -25.13
C PRO A 86 -13.94 7.32 -24.88
N PHE A 87 -12.95 7.17 -25.76
CA PHE A 87 -11.85 6.23 -25.57
C PHE A 87 -10.98 6.61 -24.37
N HIS A 88 -10.63 7.90 -24.23
CA HIS A 88 -9.87 8.39 -23.07
C HIS A 88 -10.64 8.24 -21.76
N GLU A 89 -11.93 8.60 -21.75
CA GLU A 89 -12.79 8.43 -20.57
C GLU A 89 -12.86 6.96 -20.16
N ARG A 90 -13.09 6.06 -21.13
CA ARG A 90 -13.17 4.62 -20.85
C ARG A 90 -11.85 4.06 -20.36
N PHE A 91 -10.73 4.51 -20.93
CA PHE A 91 -9.40 4.17 -20.45
C PHE A 91 -9.21 4.57 -19.00
N CYS A 92 -9.56 5.81 -18.61
CA CYS A 92 -9.46 6.29 -17.23
C CYS A 92 -10.25 5.41 -16.25
N GLN A 93 -11.49 5.07 -16.60
CA GLN A 93 -12.36 4.21 -15.79
C GLN A 93 -11.81 2.80 -15.59
N LEU A 94 -11.18 2.22 -16.62
CA LEU A 94 -10.60 0.88 -16.54
C LEU A 94 -9.26 0.89 -15.80
N TYR A 95 -8.44 1.92 -16.05
CA TYR A 95 -7.15 2.09 -15.41
C TYR A 95 -7.27 2.32 -13.90
N SER A 96 -8.24 3.12 -13.45
CA SER A 96 -8.46 3.33 -12.00
C SER A 96 -8.80 2.05 -11.25
N ARG A 97 -9.39 1.04 -11.92
CA ARG A 97 -9.72 -0.27 -11.33
C ARG A 97 -8.56 -1.26 -11.39
N ASN A 98 -7.91 -1.35 -12.55
CA ASN A 98 -6.98 -2.44 -12.86
C ASN A 98 -5.51 -2.06 -12.64
N LEU A 99 -5.19 -0.76 -12.60
CA LEU A 99 -3.84 -0.19 -12.51
C LEU A 99 -2.85 -0.78 -13.55
N ASN A 100 -3.36 -1.20 -14.71
CA ASN A 100 -2.58 -1.76 -15.80
C ASN A 100 -2.90 -1.02 -17.10
N ALA A 101 -1.93 -0.23 -17.58
CA ALA A 101 -2.13 0.64 -18.74
C ALA A 101 -2.40 -0.16 -20.02
N THR A 102 -1.68 -1.26 -20.26
CA THR A 102 -1.84 -2.09 -21.46
C THR A 102 -3.22 -2.73 -21.52
N THR A 103 -3.65 -3.35 -20.42
CA THR A 103 -4.95 -4.02 -20.33
C THR A 103 -6.09 -3.02 -20.46
N SER A 104 -6.00 -1.88 -19.77
CA SER A 104 -7.01 -0.82 -19.85
C SER A 104 -7.12 -0.26 -21.27
N TYR A 105 -6.00 -0.08 -21.97
CA TYR A 105 -5.98 0.37 -23.37
C TYR A 105 -6.71 -0.62 -24.27
N LEU A 106 -6.32 -1.90 -24.24
CA LEU A 106 -6.96 -2.95 -25.06
C LEU A 106 -8.47 -3.04 -24.81
N GLN A 107 -8.88 -3.00 -23.54
CA GLN A 107 -10.28 -3.09 -23.19
C GLN A 107 -11.05 -1.82 -23.60
N SER A 108 -10.46 -0.63 -23.46
CA SER A 108 -11.10 0.61 -23.93
C SER A 108 -11.30 0.65 -25.44
N ILE A 109 -10.38 0.07 -26.24
CA ILE A 109 -10.57 -0.09 -27.69
C ILE A 109 -11.74 -1.05 -27.95
N LYS A 110 -11.77 -2.22 -27.29
CA LYS A 110 -12.86 -3.19 -27.47
C LYS A 110 -14.23 -2.59 -27.11
N ASP A 111 -14.28 -1.75 -26.09
CA ASP A 111 -15.52 -1.17 -25.60
C ASP A 111 -16.02 -0.01 -26.48
N VAL A 112 -15.12 0.78 -27.09
CA VAL A 112 -15.48 2.01 -27.85
C VAL A 112 -15.44 1.79 -29.36
N THR A 113 -14.53 0.97 -29.84
CA THR A 113 -14.34 0.64 -31.27
C THR A 113 -14.08 -0.87 -31.43
N PRO A 114 -15.11 -1.72 -31.26
CA PRO A 114 -14.95 -3.18 -31.20
C PRO A 114 -14.35 -3.80 -32.48
N ASP A 115 -14.56 -3.18 -33.63
CA ASP A 115 -14.02 -3.64 -34.91
C ASP A 115 -12.51 -3.35 -35.07
N ASN A 116 -11.94 -2.53 -34.20
CA ASN A 116 -10.53 -2.17 -34.25
C ASN A 116 -9.68 -3.18 -33.45
N VAL A 117 -8.91 -4.00 -34.17
CA VAL A 117 -7.99 -4.96 -33.56
C VAL A 117 -6.61 -4.31 -33.38
N ILE A 118 -6.23 -4.11 -32.12
CA ILE A 118 -4.90 -3.58 -31.75
C ILE A 118 -4.04 -4.67 -31.13
N THR A 119 -2.75 -4.68 -31.48
CA THR A 119 -1.76 -5.62 -30.93
C THR A 119 -1.34 -5.23 -29.52
N TYR A 120 -0.87 -6.21 -28.75
CA TYR A 120 -0.39 -6.00 -27.39
C TYR A 120 0.75 -4.97 -27.32
N ASP A 121 1.74 -5.04 -28.22
CA ASP A 121 2.90 -4.12 -28.23
C ASP A 121 2.48 -2.67 -28.48
N THR A 122 1.49 -2.48 -29.35
CA THR A 122 0.89 -1.16 -29.63
C THR A 122 0.19 -0.63 -28.38
N ALA A 123 -0.60 -1.47 -27.70
CA ALA A 123 -1.30 -1.09 -26.47
C ALA A 123 -0.34 -0.80 -25.32
N ARG A 124 0.77 -1.53 -25.20
CA ARG A 124 1.79 -1.31 -24.16
C ARG A 124 2.43 0.07 -24.30
N THR A 125 2.79 0.43 -25.53
CA THR A 125 3.42 1.71 -25.84
C THR A 125 2.43 2.86 -25.66
N ASN A 126 1.25 2.76 -26.27
CA ASN A 126 0.27 3.85 -26.25
C ASN A 126 -0.43 4.00 -24.91
N GLY A 127 -0.74 2.90 -24.21
CA GLY A 127 -1.33 2.94 -22.87
C GLY A 127 -0.43 3.66 -21.87
N SER A 128 0.87 3.38 -21.88
CA SER A 128 1.83 4.08 -21.01
C SER A 128 1.96 5.56 -21.38
N ARG A 129 1.96 5.87 -22.69
CA ARG A 129 1.97 7.25 -23.19
C ARG A 129 0.73 8.03 -22.76
N LEU A 130 -0.44 7.41 -22.76
CA LEU A 130 -1.71 8.06 -22.41
C LEU A 130 -1.70 8.60 -20.97
N LEU A 131 -1.02 7.91 -20.04
CA LEU A 131 -0.81 8.37 -18.66
C LEU A 131 0.07 9.62 -18.53
N THR A 132 0.70 10.08 -19.61
CA THR A 132 1.48 11.34 -19.61
C THR A 132 0.62 12.56 -19.94
N TYR A 133 -0.58 12.36 -20.48
CA TYR A 133 -1.43 13.47 -20.92
C TYR A 133 -2.09 14.16 -19.71
N ALA A 134 -2.12 15.49 -19.74
CA ALA A 134 -2.56 16.30 -18.60
C ALA A 134 -4.06 16.11 -18.29
N ASP A 135 -4.90 15.99 -19.31
CA ASP A 135 -6.34 15.73 -19.20
C ASP A 135 -6.62 14.36 -18.58
N ILE A 136 -5.90 13.32 -19.02
CA ILE A 136 -5.97 11.96 -18.46
C ILE A 136 -5.56 11.95 -16.98
N ARG A 137 -4.44 12.60 -16.65
CA ARG A 137 -3.96 12.68 -15.26
C ARG A 137 -4.97 13.38 -14.35
N THR A 138 -5.52 14.49 -14.81
CA THR A 138 -6.55 15.24 -14.08
C THR A 138 -7.77 14.36 -13.84
N ARG A 139 -8.25 13.68 -14.89
CA ARG A 139 -9.40 12.79 -14.80
C ARG A 139 -9.19 11.61 -13.86
N LEU A 140 -8.00 11.01 -13.87
CA LEU A 140 -7.65 9.94 -12.94
C LEU A 140 -7.61 10.42 -11.48
N SER A 141 -7.15 11.65 -11.24
CA SER A 141 -7.21 12.26 -9.90
C SER A 141 -8.65 12.39 -9.44
N GLU A 142 -9.55 12.95 -10.27
CA GLU A 142 -10.97 13.10 -9.94
C GLU A 142 -11.64 11.76 -9.59
N ILE A 143 -11.40 10.71 -10.40
CA ILE A 143 -11.95 9.37 -10.14
C ILE A 143 -11.42 8.81 -8.82
N THR A 144 -10.13 9.01 -8.54
CA THR A 144 -9.49 8.54 -7.30
C THR A 144 -10.05 9.29 -6.09
N ASP A 145 -10.15 10.62 -6.17
CA ASP A 145 -10.66 11.46 -5.09
C ASP A 145 -12.13 11.17 -4.81
N HIS A 146 -12.96 10.97 -5.84
CA HIS A 146 -14.36 10.56 -5.68
C HIS A 146 -14.50 9.14 -5.09
N THR A 147 -13.61 8.21 -5.47
CA THR A 147 -13.60 6.86 -4.87
C THR A 147 -13.23 6.93 -3.39
N ALA A 148 -12.25 7.75 -3.03
CA ALA A 148 -11.87 7.99 -1.63
C ALA A 148 -13.03 8.60 -0.83
N GLN A 149 -13.70 9.63 -1.38
CA GLN A 149 -14.90 10.23 -0.79
C GLN A 149 -16.03 9.22 -0.57
N ASN A 150 -16.29 8.35 -1.56
CA ASN A 150 -17.35 7.33 -1.45
C ASN A 150 -17.03 6.21 -0.47
N LEU A 151 -15.74 5.94 -0.23
CA LEU A 151 -15.32 4.99 0.79
C LEU A 151 -15.26 5.61 2.19
N ASP A 152 -15.48 6.93 2.31
CA ASP A 152 -15.23 7.73 3.52
C ASP A 152 -13.83 7.48 4.11
N ILE A 153 -12.86 7.17 3.22
CA ILE A 153 -11.46 6.94 3.59
C ILE A 153 -10.68 8.17 3.16
N SER A 154 -10.27 8.95 4.14
CA SER A 154 -9.39 10.10 3.95
C SER A 154 -7.91 9.69 3.95
N ARG A 155 -7.04 10.57 3.43
CA ARG A 155 -5.58 10.38 3.53
C ARG A 155 -5.13 10.30 4.99
N THR A 156 -5.82 11.02 5.88
CA THR A 156 -5.57 11.00 7.32
C THR A 156 -5.87 9.63 7.93
N ASP A 157 -6.94 8.95 7.51
CA ASP A 157 -7.28 7.62 8.03
C ASP A 157 -6.24 6.57 7.63
N ILE A 158 -5.73 6.66 6.39
CA ILE A 158 -4.65 5.77 5.92
C ILE A 158 -3.36 6.02 6.73
N LEU A 159 -3.03 7.28 6.99
CA LEU A 159 -1.84 7.64 7.78
C LEU A 159 -1.99 7.20 9.23
N GLU A 160 -3.17 7.32 9.83
CA GLU A 160 -3.46 6.83 11.18
C GLU A 160 -3.27 5.31 11.25
N GLY A 161 -3.77 4.56 10.27
CA GLY A 161 -3.55 3.11 10.17
C GLY A 161 -2.06 2.74 10.11
N ILE A 162 -1.28 3.41 9.27
CA ILE A 162 0.17 3.20 9.18
C ILE A 162 0.85 3.59 10.50
N GLN A 163 0.45 4.70 11.12
CA GLN A 163 1.00 5.15 12.39
C GLN A 163 0.74 4.15 13.52
N ASN A 164 -0.45 3.54 13.56
CA ASN A 164 -0.79 2.48 14.52
C ASN A 164 0.16 1.28 14.37
N GLU A 165 0.48 0.86 13.14
CA GLU A 165 1.46 -0.21 12.89
C GLU A 165 2.89 0.17 13.32
N VAL A 166 3.29 1.43 13.08
CA VAL A 166 4.62 1.94 13.46
C VAL A 166 4.80 1.98 14.98
N ASN A 167 3.77 2.43 15.69
CA ASN A 167 3.77 2.67 17.14
C ASN A 167 3.31 1.46 17.96
N LEU A 168 2.95 0.35 17.31
CA LEU A 168 2.50 -0.87 17.95
C LEU A 168 3.43 -1.31 19.10
N ASP A 169 2.87 -1.51 20.28
CA ASP A 169 3.47 -2.34 21.33
C ASP A 169 2.80 -3.73 21.32
N PRO A 170 3.53 -4.82 20.97
CA PRO A 170 2.97 -6.16 21.00
C PRO A 170 2.54 -6.61 22.40
N ALA A 171 3.05 -6.02 23.48
CA ALA A 171 2.62 -6.35 24.84
C ALA A 171 1.17 -5.95 25.11
N ASP A 172 0.64 -4.95 24.38
CA ASP A 172 -0.71 -4.43 24.61
C ASP A 172 -1.82 -5.43 24.31
N VAL A 173 -1.56 -6.54 23.61
CA VAL A 173 -2.55 -7.59 23.38
C VAL A 173 -2.65 -8.58 24.53
N PHE A 174 -1.72 -8.57 25.49
CA PHE A 174 -1.67 -9.54 26.58
C PHE A 174 -1.94 -8.91 27.94
N ASN A 175 -2.56 -9.68 28.82
CA ASN A 175 -2.62 -9.42 30.25
C ASN A 175 -1.55 -10.25 30.96
N TRP A 176 -0.94 -9.65 31.98
CA TRP A 176 -0.09 -10.36 32.92
C TRP A 176 -0.92 -10.74 34.13
N THR A 177 -1.08 -12.03 34.40
CA THR A 177 -1.81 -12.54 35.58
C THR A 177 -0.88 -12.86 36.76
N GLY A 178 0.42 -12.57 36.66
CA GLY A 178 1.43 -12.94 37.64
C GLY A 178 2.08 -14.31 37.36
N GLU A 179 1.30 -15.24 36.79
CA GLU A 179 1.76 -16.60 36.48
C GLU A 179 1.90 -16.84 34.97
N ALA A 180 1.06 -16.21 34.14
CA ALA A 180 1.07 -16.39 32.69
C ALA A 180 0.73 -15.10 31.92
N LEU A 181 1.15 -15.06 30.65
CA LEU A 181 0.65 -14.11 29.66
C LEU A 181 -0.61 -14.69 29.03
N GLU A 182 -1.73 -14.01 29.23
CA GLU A 182 -3.01 -14.38 28.64
C GLU A 182 -3.43 -13.35 27.60
N LEU A 183 -3.98 -13.79 26.47
CA LEU A 183 -4.50 -12.86 25.47
C LEU A 183 -5.69 -12.09 26.06
N LYS A 184 -5.64 -10.75 25.97
CA LYS A 184 -6.80 -9.92 26.29
C LYS A 184 -7.98 -10.36 25.44
N SER A 185 -9.19 -10.29 26.01
CA SER A 185 -10.40 -10.35 25.21
C SER A 185 -10.31 -9.34 24.06
N LEU A 186 -10.75 -9.71 22.86
CA LEU A 186 -10.65 -8.83 21.69
C LEU A 186 -11.18 -7.43 21.99
N LYS A 187 -12.29 -7.32 22.74
CA LYS A 187 -12.90 -6.05 23.14
C LYS A 187 -12.00 -5.17 24.02
N ASN A 188 -11.11 -5.79 24.80
CA ASN A 188 -10.20 -5.13 25.75
C ASN A 188 -8.85 -4.77 25.13
N ILE A 189 -8.54 -5.24 23.92
CA ILE A 189 -7.39 -4.78 23.15
C ILE A 189 -7.71 -3.39 22.58
N PRO A 190 -6.86 -2.36 22.77
CA PRO A 190 -7.06 -1.04 22.17
C PRO A 190 -7.31 -1.13 20.66
N LEU A 191 -8.21 -0.31 20.13
CA LEU A 191 -8.61 -0.37 18.71
C LEU A 191 -7.40 -0.24 17.78
N GLN A 192 -6.49 0.69 18.10
CA GLN A 192 -5.28 0.96 17.34
C GLN A 192 -4.42 -0.29 17.23
N VAL A 193 -4.22 -1.01 18.34
CA VAL A 193 -3.44 -2.26 18.39
C VAL A 193 -4.17 -3.38 17.65
N ARG A 194 -5.48 -3.50 17.86
CA ARG A 194 -6.33 -4.53 17.25
C ARG A 194 -6.30 -4.47 15.72
N GLN A 195 -6.29 -3.27 15.15
CA GLN A 195 -6.20 -3.05 13.71
C GLN A 195 -4.88 -3.54 13.08
N THR A 196 -3.81 -3.66 13.87
CA THR A 196 -2.50 -4.12 13.38
C THR A 196 -2.32 -5.64 13.42
N ILE A 197 -3.29 -6.37 13.98
CA ILE A 197 -3.24 -7.83 14.08
C ILE A 197 -3.48 -8.44 12.70
N LYS A 198 -2.48 -9.18 12.21
CA LYS A 198 -2.53 -9.88 10.92
C LYS A 198 -3.19 -11.26 11.05
N SER A 199 -2.91 -11.98 12.13
CA SER A 199 -3.54 -13.28 12.41
C SER A 199 -3.45 -13.67 13.88
N ILE A 200 -4.42 -14.46 14.33
CA ILE A 200 -4.43 -15.11 15.64
C ILE A 200 -4.56 -16.61 15.38
N LYS A 201 -3.68 -17.42 15.98
CA LYS A 201 -3.66 -18.88 15.83
C LYS A 201 -3.58 -19.55 17.18
N GLU A 202 -4.27 -20.66 17.33
CA GLU A 202 -4.14 -21.54 18.48
C GLU A 202 -3.23 -22.71 18.12
N ASN A 203 -2.17 -22.92 18.89
CA ASN A 203 -1.25 -24.03 18.71
C ASN A 203 -1.74 -25.29 19.44
N LYS A 204 -1.17 -26.45 19.09
CA LYS A 204 -1.55 -27.76 19.66
C LYS A 204 -1.46 -27.82 21.19
N ASP A 205 -0.65 -26.95 21.79
CA ASP A 205 -0.45 -26.85 23.24
C ASP A 205 -1.46 -25.89 23.92
N GLY A 206 -2.50 -25.44 23.20
CA GLY A 206 -3.48 -24.45 23.69
C GLY A 206 -2.94 -23.02 23.80
N LYS A 207 -1.71 -22.77 23.35
CA LYS A 207 -1.08 -21.44 23.36
C LYS A 207 -1.53 -20.63 22.15
N ILE A 208 -1.85 -19.35 22.39
CA ILE A 208 -2.26 -18.42 21.33
C ILE A 208 -1.04 -17.69 20.79
N GLU A 209 -0.86 -17.75 19.47
CA GLU A 209 0.12 -16.97 18.72
C GLU A 209 -0.58 -15.81 18.00
N VAL A 210 -0.09 -14.59 18.24
CA VAL A 210 -0.58 -13.38 17.57
C VAL A 210 0.52 -12.87 16.64
N THR A 211 0.19 -12.71 15.36
CA THR A 211 1.08 -12.16 14.35
C THR A 211 0.58 -10.78 13.93
N PHE A 212 1.50 -9.83 13.74
CA PHE A 212 1.20 -8.46 13.34
C PHE A 212 1.65 -8.17 11.90
N TYR A 213 1.18 -7.07 11.32
CA TYR A 213 1.72 -6.56 10.06
C TYR A 213 3.18 -6.09 10.22
N ASP A 214 3.87 -5.96 9.08
CA ASP A 214 5.30 -5.66 9.06
C ASP A 214 5.56 -4.19 9.42
N ARG A 215 6.02 -3.97 10.65
CA ARG A 215 6.38 -2.65 11.17
C ARG A 215 7.45 -1.94 10.34
N GLN A 216 8.39 -2.68 9.73
CA GLN A 216 9.44 -2.07 8.92
C GLN A 216 8.85 -1.50 7.64
N ARG A 217 7.93 -2.24 7.00
CA ARG A 217 7.22 -1.78 5.81
C ARG A 217 6.34 -0.57 6.10
N ALA A 218 5.64 -0.56 7.22
CA ALA A 218 4.83 0.60 7.65
C ALA A 218 5.70 1.86 7.82
N ARG A 219 6.87 1.74 8.47
CA ARG A 219 7.82 2.86 8.61
C ARG A 219 8.32 3.36 7.26
N GLU A 220 8.66 2.45 6.35
CA GLU A 220 9.13 2.84 5.01
C GLU A 220 8.06 3.64 4.25
N GLN A 221 6.80 3.19 4.30
CA GLN A 221 5.67 3.91 3.70
C GLN A 221 5.48 5.30 4.31
N LEU A 222 5.54 5.41 5.64
CA LEU A 222 5.43 6.69 6.34
C LEU A 222 6.60 7.62 5.99
N MET A 223 7.84 7.12 6.01
CA MET A 223 9.01 7.90 5.68
C MET A 223 9.04 8.33 4.20
N LYS A 224 8.53 7.50 3.27
CA LYS A 224 8.31 7.88 1.87
C LYS A 224 7.27 9.00 1.74
N TYR A 225 6.16 8.90 2.47
CA TYR A 225 5.14 9.95 2.50
C TYR A 225 5.68 11.29 3.03
N LEU A 226 6.53 11.24 4.07
CA LEU A 226 7.20 12.42 4.63
C LEU A 226 8.37 12.95 3.78
N GLY A 227 8.70 12.27 2.67
CA GLY A 227 9.83 12.65 1.82
C GLY A 227 11.21 12.41 2.44
N MET A 228 11.31 11.58 3.48
CA MET A 228 12.58 11.26 4.16
C MET A 228 13.42 10.23 3.39
N LEU A 229 12.79 9.34 2.62
CA LEU A 229 13.50 8.48 1.67
C LEU A 229 13.50 9.12 0.30
N THR A 230 14.70 9.33 -0.24
CA THR A 230 14.91 9.63 -1.65
C THR A 230 15.52 8.42 -2.34
N ASP A 231 14.81 7.86 -3.30
CA ASP A 231 15.36 6.82 -4.15
C ASP A 231 16.38 7.47 -5.11
N LYS A 232 17.66 7.10 -4.99
CA LYS A 232 18.68 7.48 -5.98
C LYS A 232 18.59 6.52 -7.14
N VAL A 233 18.22 7.05 -8.31
CA VAL A 233 18.20 6.28 -9.56
C VAL A 233 19.48 6.58 -10.32
N ASP A 234 20.42 5.64 -10.31
CA ASP A 234 21.62 5.70 -11.16
C ASP A 234 21.26 5.21 -12.57
N ILE A 235 21.24 6.13 -13.53
CA ILE A 235 20.97 5.81 -14.94
C ILE A 235 22.30 5.65 -15.65
N ASN A 236 22.67 4.42 -15.96
CA ASN A 236 23.81 4.13 -16.83
C ASN A 236 23.40 4.38 -18.28
N VAL A 237 23.76 5.56 -18.79
CA VAL A 237 23.53 5.93 -20.19
C VAL A 237 24.51 5.17 -21.07
N THR A 238 24.01 4.40 -22.03
CA THR A 238 24.84 3.70 -23.01
C THR A 238 25.55 4.69 -23.93
N HIS A 239 26.73 4.32 -24.43
CA HIS A 239 27.55 5.18 -25.29
C HIS A 239 26.79 5.67 -26.54
N GLU A 240 25.89 4.85 -27.09
CA GLU A 240 25.06 5.23 -28.24
C GLU A 240 24.06 6.35 -27.91
N LEU A 241 23.39 6.26 -26.76
CA LEU A 241 22.43 7.28 -26.33
C LEU A 241 23.15 8.60 -26.00
N GLY A 242 24.33 8.51 -25.38
CA GLY A 242 25.21 9.66 -25.13
C GLY A 242 25.65 10.35 -26.42
N ASN A 243 26.05 9.57 -27.43
CA ASN A 243 26.43 10.10 -28.75
C ASN A 243 25.23 10.73 -29.48
N ALA A 244 24.05 10.11 -29.40
CA ALA A 244 22.83 10.65 -29.99
C ALA A 244 22.42 11.98 -29.34
N LEU A 245 22.54 12.09 -28.01
CA LEU A 245 22.26 13.32 -27.27
C LEU A 245 23.26 14.43 -27.63
N ALA A 246 24.55 14.11 -27.69
CA ALA A 246 25.59 15.06 -28.11
C ALA A 246 25.35 15.57 -29.54
N ALA A 247 24.99 14.67 -30.46
CA ALA A 247 24.64 15.04 -31.84
C ALA A 247 23.38 15.92 -31.91
N ALA A 248 22.38 15.66 -31.08
CA ALA A 248 21.17 16.49 -30.99
C ALA A 248 21.51 17.90 -30.47
N HIS A 249 22.32 18.02 -29.42
CA HIS A 249 22.79 19.30 -28.90
C HIS A 249 23.58 20.10 -29.94
N ALA A 250 24.50 19.45 -30.67
CA ALA A 250 25.27 20.11 -31.72
C ALA A 250 24.39 20.67 -32.85
N ARG A 251 23.28 20.00 -33.18
CA ARG A 251 22.32 20.49 -34.18
C ARG A 251 21.55 21.72 -33.70
N VAL A 252 21.17 21.76 -32.43
CA VAL A 252 20.49 22.91 -31.82
C VAL A 252 21.42 24.13 -31.82
N VAL A 253 22.67 23.97 -31.41
CA VAL A 253 23.68 25.04 -31.43
C VAL A 253 23.99 25.52 -32.86
N LYS A 254 24.07 24.61 -33.83
CA LYS A 254 24.26 24.99 -35.24
C LYS A 254 23.03 25.69 -35.84
N ARG A 255 21.85 25.50 -35.26
CA ARG A 255 20.62 26.19 -35.66
C ARG A 255 20.59 27.60 -35.07
N SER A 256 20.93 27.76 -33.79
CA SER A 256 21.00 29.08 -33.15
C SER A 256 22.06 29.97 -33.81
N ASN A 257 23.21 29.42 -34.21
CA ASN A 257 24.25 30.24 -34.85
C ASN A 257 23.90 30.65 -36.29
N ARG A 258 23.07 29.87 -37.00
CA ARG A 258 22.59 30.22 -38.34
C ARG A 258 21.54 31.33 -38.34
N GLU A 259 20.88 31.59 -37.20
CA GLU A 259 19.98 32.74 -37.04
C GLU A 259 20.75 34.05 -36.79
N ILE A 260 22.03 33.98 -36.42
CA ILE A 260 22.89 35.17 -36.18
C ILE A 260 23.59 35.61 -37.49
N ASP A 261 23.87 34.67 -38.40
CA ASP A 261 24.60 34.92 -39.66
C ASP A 261 23.69 35.13 -40.89
N ALA A 262 22.38 35.36 -40.72
CA ALA A 262 21.54 35.72 -41.85
C ALA A 262 21.82 37.18 -42.27
N PRO A 263 22.43 37.46 -43.44
CA PRO A 263 22.63 38.83 -43.90
C PRO A 263 21.26 39.43 -44.21
N GLY A 264 20.81 40.33 -43.32
CA GLY A 264 19.69 41.21 -43.60
C GLY A 264 20.04 42.06 -44.82
N ALA A 265 19.36 41.80 -45.93
CA ALA A 265 19.30 42.70 -47.06
C ALA A 265 18.64 44.01 -46.59
N ILE A 266 19.47 45.00 -46.29
CA ILE A 266 19.09 46.41 -46.28
C ILE A 266 19.98 47.08 -47.33
N GLU A 267 19.71 46.83 -48.61
CA GLU A 267 20.05 47.80 -49.64
C GLU A 267 18.90 48.80 -49.69
N ALA A 268 18.99 49.82 -48.84
CA ALA A 268 18.21 51.04 -49.02
C ALA A 268 18.91 51.83 -50.14
N ASP A 269 18.26 51.82 -51.30
CA ASP A 269 18.55 52.63 -52.48
C ASP A 269 18.51 54.12 -52.11
N PHE A 270 19.67 54.73 -51.92
CA PHE A 270 19.82 56.18 -51.82
C PHE A 270 19.95 56.72 -53.24
N THR A 271 18.81 57.00 -53.86
CA THR A 271 18.76 57.89 -55.02
C THR A 271 18.86 59.33 -54.52
N GLU A 272 19.91 60.01 -55.00
CA GLU A 272 20.12 61.45 -54.88
C GLU A 272 18.89 62.20 -55.43
N ILE A 273 18.40 63.17 -54.66
CA ILE A 273 17.55 64.26 -55.16
C ILE A 273 18.28 65.55 -54.77
N ASP A 274 18.53 66.38 -55.78
CA ASP A 274 19.06 67.75 -55.70
C ASP A 274 18.31 68.66 -54.71
#